data_AF-A0A9D8KBA7-F1
#
_entry.id   AF-A0A9D8KBA7-F1
#
_cell.length_a   1.000
_cell.length_b   1.000
_cell.length_c   1.000
_cell.angle_alpha   90.00
_cell.angle_beta   90.00
_cell.angle_gamma   90.00
#
_symmetry.space_group_name_H-M   'P 1'
#
loop_
_entity.id
_entity.type
_entity.pdbx_description
1 polymer ?
#
loop_
_entity_poly.entity_id
_entity_poly.type
_entity_poly.pdbx_seq_one_letter_code
_entity_poly.pdbx_strand_id
1 'polypeptide(L)' 'MAKDHTSRLEARLPASVYAICADAIDAAATASYRKHQFQPLHSRPQTLFLPMKTAQALVDGSAPAPRAGG' A
#
# COMPACT_ATOMS: atom_id res chain seq x y z
N MET A 1 -25.22 -22.32 -21.71
CA MET A 1 -23.77 -22.21 -21.94
C MET A 1 -23.39 -20.74 -21.86
N ALA A 2 -22.98 -20.29 -20.66
CA ALA A 2 -22.56 -18.91 -20.44
C ALA A 2 -21.22 -18.66 -21.13
N LYS A 3 -21.12 -17.60 -21.93
CA LYS A 3 -19.90 -17.20 -22.63
C LYS A 3 -19.38 -15.93 -21.98
N ASP A 4 -18.15 -16.01 -21.52
CA ASP A 4 -17.48 -15.14 -20.55
C ASP A 4 -17.56 -13.64 -20.88
N HIS A 5 -17.99 -12.86 -19.87
CA HIS A 5 -18.04 -11.40 -19.87
C HIS A 5 -16.74 -10.80 -19.30
N THR A 6 -15.59 -11.22 -19.82
CA THR A 6 -14.26 -10.75 -19.37
C THR A 6 -13.58 -9.95 -20.47
N SER A 7 -14.22 -8.89 -20.91
CA SER A 7 -13.64 -7.92 -21.84
C SER A 7 -13.99 -6.52 -21.38
N ARG A 8 -13.14 -5.90 -20.53
CA ARG A 8 -13.02 -4.43 -20.46
C ARG A 8 -11.98 -3.78 -19.54
N LEU A 9 -11.06 -4.48 -18.89
CA LEU A 9 -9.92 -3.79 -18.25
C LEU A 9 -8.73 -3.78 -19.21
N GLU A 10 -8.87 -3.03 -20.28
CA GLU A 10 -7.76 -2.67 -21.15
C GLU A 10 -6.84 -1.67 -20.43
N ALA A 11 -5.60 -2.11 -20.28
CA ALA A 11 -4.46 -1.37 -19.76
C ALA A 11 -4.14 -0.14 -20.64
N ARG A 12 -4.68 1.03 -20.30
CA ARG A 12 -4.35 2.31 -20.97
C ARG A 12 -4.06 3.47 -20.00
N LEU A 13 -3.54 3.16 -18.83
CA LEU A 13 -2.76 4.10 -18.02
C LEU A 13 -1.47 3.36 -17.66
N PRO A 14 -0.28 4.00 -17.65
CA PRO A 14 0.82 3.39 -16.89
C PRO A 14 0.21 3.12 -15.51
N ALA A 15 0.31 1.90 -15.02
CA ALA A 15 -0.15 1.58 -13.68
C ALA A 15 0.70 2.42 -12.72
N SER A 16 0.28 3.66 -12.48
CA SER A 16 0.87 4.54 -11.50
C SER A 16 0.51 3.91 -10.18
N VAL A 17 1.37 3.03 -9.69
CA VAL A 17 1.24 2.48 -8.35
C VAL A 17 1.47 3.67 -7.41
N TYR A 18 0.49 3.97 -6.57
CA TYR A 18 0.59 5.09 -5.62
C TYR A 18 0.98 4.59 -4.22
N ALA A 19 0.58 3.36 -3.86
CA ALA A 19 0.87 2.74 -2.58
C ALA A 19 0.79 1.21 -2.65
N ILE A 20 1.50 0.52 -1.74
CA ILE A 20 1.24 -0.88 -1.39
C ILE A 20 0.23 -0.89 -0.26
N CYS A 21 -0.87 -1.63 -0.42
CA CYS A 21 -1.81 -1.87 0.67
C CYS A 21 -1.57 -3.27 1.28
N ALA A 22 -1.62 -3.36 2.60
CA ALA A 22 -1.51 -4.60 3.35
C ALA A 22 -2.67 -4.69 4.32
N ASP A 23 -3.40 -5.81 4.31
CA ASP A 23 -4.42 -6.08 5.32
C ASP A 23 -3.81 -7.01 6.39
N ALA A 24 -3.73 -6.50 7.62
CA ALA A 24 -3.11 -7.23 8.71
C ALA A 24 -4.14 -8.16 9.37
N ILE A 25 -3.80 -9.45 9.41
CA ILE A 25 -4.64 -10.49 10.01
C ILE A 25 -4.86 -10.28 11.52
N ASP A 26 -3.93 -9.63 12.20
CA ASP A 26 -3.99 -9.38 13.63
C ASP A 26 -3.23 -8.11 14.06
N ALA A 27 -3.32 -7.81 15.36
CA ALA A 27 -2.66 -6.66 15.95
C ALA A 27 -1.12 -6.76 15.93
N ALA A 28 -0.55 -7.96 16.03
CA ALA A 28 0.90 -8.16 15.93
C ALA A 28 1.40 -7.91 14.50
N ALA A 29 0.70 -8.41 13.49
CA ALA A 29 0.99 -8.10 12.09
C ALA A 29 0.89 -6.59 11.81
N THR A 30 -0.14 -5.93 12.36
CA THR A 30 -0.29 -4.47 12.26
C THR A 30 0.92 -3.74 12.86
N ALA A 31 1.36 -4.14 14.05
CA ALA A 31 2.53 -3.56 14.70
C ALA A 31 3.82 -3.80 13.89
N SER A 32 3.95 -4.96 13.25
CA SER A 32 5.07 -5.26 12.35
C SER A 32 5.09 -4.34 11.14
N TYR A 33 3.96 -4.21 10.42
CA TYR A 33 3.85 -3.30 9.28
C TYR A 33 4.18 -1.85 9.66
N ARG A 34 3.72 -1.37 10.83
CA ARG A 34 4.04 -0.03 11.32
C ARG A 34 5.53 0.21 11.55
N LYS A 35 6.30 -0.80 11.99
CA LYS A 35 7.78 -0.70 12.08
C LYS A 35 8.42 -0.51 10.71
N HIS A 36 7.80 -1.06 9.67
CA HIS A 36 8.23 -0.92 8.27
C HIS A 36 7.61 0.30 7.56
N GLN A 37 7.25 1.34 8.31
CA GLN A 37 6.72 2.62 7.78
C GLN A 37 5.34 2.53 7.12
N PHE A 38 4.62 1.41 7.27
CA PHE A 38 3.23 1.35 6.84
C PHE A 38 2.33 2.15 7.79
N GLN A 39 1.33 2.79 7.22
CA GLN A 39 0.39 3.66 7.92
C GLN A 39 -1.00 3.01 7.94
N PRO A 40 -1.71 3.00 9.09
CA PRO A 40 -3.08 2.50 9.14
C PRO A 40 -4.03 3.46 8.42
N LEU A 41 -5.06 2.92 7.77
CA LEU A 41 -6.16 3.74 7.25
C LEU A 41 -6.99 4.28 8.43
N HIS A 42 -7.33 5.58 8.39
CA HIS A 42 -8.15 6.23 9.44
C HIS A 42 -9.47 5.50 9.72
N SER A 43 -10.09 4.92 8.69
CA SER A 43 -11.36 4.20 8.82
C SER A 43 -11.20 2.71 9.13
N ARG A 44 -10.00 2.14 8.97
CA ARG A 44 -9.71 0.70 9.11
C ARG A 44 -8.31 0.49 9.64
N PRO A 45 -8.12 0.41 10.97
CA PRO A 45 -6.80 0.33 11.58
C PRO A 45 -6.02 -0.97 11.25
N GLN A 46 -6.71 -2.01 10.77
CA GLN A 46 -6.11 -3.26 10.30
C GLN A 46 -5.64 -3.21 8.83
N THR A 47 -6.18 -2.28 8.05
CA THR A 47 -5.72 -2.04 6.68
C THR A 47 -4.64 -0.98 6.72
N LEU A 48 -3.44 -1.34 6.30
CA LEU A 48 -2.30 -0.43 6.22
C LEU A 48 -1.91 -0.14 4.78
N PHE A 49 -1.24 0.98 4.56
CA PHE A 49 -0.67 1.33 3.28
C PHE A 49 0.73 1.91 3.42
N LEU A 50 1.55 1.69 2.40
CA LEU A 50 2.89 2.24 2.25
C LEU A 50 2.94 3.04 0.94
N PRO A 51 3.08 4.38 0.99
CA PRO A 51 3.24 5.19 -0.21
C PRO A 51 4.45 4.74 -1.04
N MET A 52 4.33 4.74 -2.37
CA MET A 52 5.43 4.33 -3.26
C MET A 52 6.70 5.14 -3.06
N LYS A 53 6.59 6.45 -2.76
CA LYS A 53 7.75 7.29 -2.45
C LYS A 53 8.54 6.77 -1.24
N THR A 54 7.85 6.28 -0.22
CA THR A 54 8.46 5.68 0.97
C THR A 54 9.05 4.31 0.65
N ALA A 55 8.32 3.48 -0.12
CA ALA A 55 8.83 2.19 -0.58
C ALA A 55 10.10 2.33 -1.41
N GLN A 56 10.14 3.31 -2.32
CA GLN A 56 11.31 3.60 -3.14
C GLN A 56 12.49 4.07 -2.29
N ALA A 57 12.29 5.00 -1.36
CA ALA A 57 13.34 5.42 -0.44
C ALA A 57 13.92 4.24 0.37
N LEU A 58 13.07 3.33 0.84
CA LEU A 58 13.49 2.12 1.56
C LEU A 58 14.34 1.18 0.68
N VAL A 59 13.98 1.00 -0.59
CA VAL A 59 14.75 0.18 -1.54
C VAL A 59 16.08 0.84 -1.90
N ASP A 60 16.08 2.16 -2.07
CA ASP A 60 17.28 2.94 -2.40
C ASP A 60 18.22 3.12 -1.19
N GLY A 61 17.85 2.62 0.00
CA GLY A 61 18.61 2.78 1.24
C GLY A 61 18.63 4.22 1.77
N SER A 62 17.80 5.10 1.21
CA SER A 62 17.60 6.46 1.68
C SER A 62 16.57 6.43 2.81
N ALA A 63 16.97 6.83 4.02
CA ALA A 63 16.02 6.90 5.13
C ALA A 63 14.81 7.76 4.71
N PRO A 64 13.58 7.20 4.69
CA PRO A 64 12.42 7.95 4.25
C PRO A 64 12.22 9.14 5.20
N ALA A 65 12.18 10.35 4.63
CA ALA A 65 12.02 11.56 5.41
C ALA A 65 10.75 11.47 6.29
N PRO A 66 10.83 11.73 7.61
CA PRO A 66 9.66 11.78 8.46
C PRO A 66 8.80 12.95 7.99
N ARG A 67 7.64 12.66 7.38
CA ARG A 67 6.67 13.71 7.07
C ARG A 67 5.81 13.94 8.31
N ALA A 68 5.90 15.18 8.80
CA ALA A 68 5.07 15.74 9.85
C ALA A 68 3.59 15.43 9.59
N GLY A 69 2.95 14.82 10.58
CA GLY A 69 1.50 14.75 10.67
C GLY A 69 0.93 16.16 10.88
N GLY A 70 -0.19 16.42 10.22
CA GLY A 70 -1.11 17.52 10.49
C GLY A 70 -2.51 16.94 10.53
#